data_AF-A0A924BKQ4-F1
#
_entry.id   AF-A0A924BKQ4-F1
#
_cell.length_a   1.000
_cell.length_b   1.000
_cell.length_c   1.000
_cell.angle_alpha   90.00
_cell.angle_beta   90.00
_cell.angle_gamma   90.00
#
_symmetry.space_group_name_H-M   'P 1'
#
loop_
_entity.id
_entity.type
_entity.pdbx_description
1 polymer ?
#
loop_
_entity_poly.entity_id
_entity_poly.type
_entity_poly.pdbx_seq_one_letter_code
_entity_poly.pdbx_strand_id
1 'polypeptide(L)'
;MKDIEDLNDSMNLAHHEPHKSSFKIIHLNFDVSAKEGAPVELGFKTVMMRLIDSHGIDIFDPIAGGGFFMTGEKETPYTFKQSFTYDGKLQHIEFLYKNPKKYHKGLHIIEIFMDGAKIGEEHFIIK
;
A
#
# COMPACT_ATOMS: atom_id res chain seq x y z
N MET A 1 67.30 -24.13 -1.27
CA MET A 1 66.69 -23.13 -0.37
C MET A 1 65.21 -23.45 -0.30
N LYS A 2 64.69 -23.66 0.90
CA LYS A 2 63.29 -23.97 1.22
C LYS A 2 62.60 -22.69 1.73
N ASP A 3 61.26 -22.74 1.70
CA ASP A 3 60.28 -21.86 2.36
C ASP A 3 60.00 -20.54 1.58
N ILE A 4 58.76 -20.06 1.39
CA ILE A 4 57.57 -20.06 2.27
C ILE A 4 56.27 -20.05 1.42
N GLU A 5 55.29 -20.84 1.86
CA GLU A 5 53.89 -20.90 1.40
C GLU A 5 53.06 -19.67 1.83
N ASP A 6 51.88 -19.53 1.21
CA ASP A 6 50.70 -18.79 1.67
C ASP A 6 50.68 -17.25 1.56
N LEU A 7 49.81 -16.74 0.68
CA LEU A 7 48.56 -16.09 1.13
C LEU A 7 47.71 -15.58 -0.05
N ASN A 8 46.46 -16.05 -0.04
CA ASN A 8 45.25 -15.41 -0.57
C ASN A 8 45.08 -15.31 -2.10
N ASP A 9 44.84 -16.50 -2.66
CA ASP A 9 43.74 -16.71 -3.58
C ASP A 9 42.41 -16.30 -2.90
N SER A 10 41.84 -15.16 -3.27
CA SER A 10 40.39 -14.86 -3.28
C SER A 10 40.15 -13.35 -3.22
N MET A 11 39.46 -12.82 -4.24
CA MET A 11 38.37 -11.87 -4.00
C MET A 11 37.47 -11.71 -5.23
N ASN A 12 36.32 -12.37 -5.13
CA ASN A 12 35.01 -12.00 -5.65
C ASN A 12 34.81 -11.93 -7.17
N LEU A 13 34.42 -13.09 -7.73
CA LEU A 13 33.38 -13.11 -8.75
C LEU A 13 32.14 -12.40 -8.19
N ALA A 14 31.77 -11.28 -8.81
CA ALA A 14 30.47 -10.67 -8.61
C ALA A 14 29.38 -11.64 -9.10
N HIS A 15 28.82 -12.41 -8.16
CA HIS A 15 27.62 -13.19 -8.37
C HIS A 15 26.47 -12.18 -8.48
N HIS A 16 26.07 -11.85 -9.70
CA HIS A 16 24.86 -11.09 -9.94
C HIS A 16 23.69 -12.06 -9.68
N GLU A 17 23.31 -12.22 -8.41
CA GLU A 17 22.05 -12.88 -8.09
C GLU A 17 20.94 -12.09 -8.79
N PRO A 18 20.06 -12.74 -9.59
CA PRO A 18 18.83 -12.08 -9.99
C PRO A 18 18.08 -11.78 -8.71
N HIS A 19 18.01 -10.49 -8.35
CA HIS A 19 17.18 -10.01 -7.26
C HIS A 19 15.76 -10.48 -7.59
N LYS A 20 15.35 -11.62 -7.02
CA LYS A 20 13.97 -12.10 -7.08
C LYS A 20 13.19 -11.08 -6.28
N SER A 21 12.71 -10.04 -6.97
CA SER A 21 11.96 -8.97 -6.35
C SER A 21 10.67 -9.59 -5.84
N SER A 22 10.66 -9.95 -4.56
CA SER A 22 9.45 -10.40 -3.88
C SER A 22 8.62 -9.14 -3.63
N PHE A 23 7.99 -8.63 -4.69
CA PHE A 23 6.94 -7.64 -4.53
C PHE A 23 5.88 -8.27 -3.64
N LYS A 24 5.61 -7.66 -2.49
CA LYS A 24 4.43 -8.04 -1.73
C LYS A 24 3.27 -7.28 -2.34
N ILE A 25 2.26 -8.04 -2.74
CA ILE A 25 1.02 -7.50 -3.29
C ILE A 25 0.06 -7.35 -2.12
N ILE A 26 -0.51 -6.17 -1.96
CA ILE A 26 -1.63 -5.96 -1.06
C ILE A 26 -2.90 -6.10 -1.91
N HIS A 27 -3.70 -7.08 -1.56
CA HIS A 27 -4.98 -7.34 -2.17
C HIS A 27 -6.06 -7.17 -1.10
N LEU A 28 -6.83 -6.10 -1.21
CA LEU A 28 -7.89 -5.74 -0.28
C LEU A 28 -9.23 -5.80 -0.99
N ASN A 29 -10.20 -6.49 -0.38
CA ASN A 29 -11.56 -6.61 -0.88
C ASN A 29 -12.52 -6.19 0.22
N PHE A 30 -13.48 -5.34 -0.11
CA PHE A 30 -14.48 -4.87 0.84
C PHE A 30 -15.75 -4.44 0.11
N ASP A 31 -16.85 -4.42 0.85
CA ASP A 31 -18.14 -3.97 0.37
C ASP A 31 -18.46 -2.58 0.94
N VAL A 32 -19.00 -1.72 0.08
CA VAL A 32 -19.51 -0.41 0.44
C VAL A 32 -21.02 -0.39 0.26
N SER A 33 -21.73 0.01 1.31
CA SER A 33 -23.18 0.20 1.28
C SER A 33 -23.55 1.49 2.00
N ALA A 34 -24.68 2.08 1.60
CA ALA A 34 -25.27 3.18 2.34
C ALA A 34 -25.59 2.75 3.78
N LYS A 35 -25.40 3.67 4.73
CA LYS A 35 -25.81 3.48 6.11
C LYS A 35 -27.34 3.41 6.19
N GLU A 36 -27.86 2.46 6.96
CA GLU A 36 -29.30 2.33 7.17
C GLU A 36 -29.90 3.63 7.74
N GLY A 37 -31.01 4.07 7.15
CA GLY A 37 -31.72 5.29 7.56
C GLY A 37 -31.06 6.61 7.15
N ALA A 38 -29.92 6.59 6.46
CA ALA A 38 -29.28 7.78 5.91
C ALA A 38 -29.75 8.05 4.46
N PRO A 39 -29.78 9.31 4.00
CA PRO A 39 -29.94 9.62 2.59
C PRO A 39 -28.86 8.92 1.75
N VAL A 40 -29.28 8.26 0.67
CA VAL A 40 -28.36 7.60 -0.26
C VAL A 40 -27.84 8.63 -1.26
N GLU A 41 -26.54 8.90 -1.20
CA GLU A 41 -25.87 9.76 -2.18
C GLU A 41 -25.45 8.95 -3.41
N LEU A 42 -26.21 9.07 -4.49
CA LEU A 42 -25.91 8.46 -5.78
C LEU A 42 -24.83 9.25 -6.53
N GLY A 43 -24.15 8.59 -7.48
CA GLY A 43 -23.26 9.24 -8.44
C GLY A 43 -21.80 8.90 -8.23
N PHE A 44 -20.91 9.77 -8.71
CA PHE A 44 -19.47 9.50 -8.74
C PHE A 44 -18.88 9.54 -7.33
N LYS A 45 -18.26 8.44 -6.91
CA LYS A 45 -17.59 8.27 -5.62
C LYS A 45 -16.11 7.99 -5.86
N THR A 46 -15.26 8.50 -4.98
CA THR A 46 -13.84 8.15 -4.98
C THR A 46 -13.49 7.50 -3.66
N VAL A 47 -12.88 6.32 -3.75
CA VAL A 47 -12.36 5.59 -2.59
C VAL A 47 -10.85 5.57 -2.66
N MET A 48 -10.22 5.82 -1.52
CA MET A 48 -8.79 5.98 -1.36
C MET A 48 -8.30 5.02 -0.28
N MET A 49 -7.18 4.36 -0.56
CA MET A 49 -6.41 3.58 0.40
C MET A 49 -5.23 4.39 0.87
N ARG A 50 -5.01 4.45 2.18
CA ARG A 50 -3.79 4.96 2.80
C ARG A 50 -3.12 3.83 3.57
N LEU A 51 -1.87 3.55 3.23
CA LEU A 51 -1.06 2.51 3.85
C LEU A 51 0.05 3.16 4.66
N ILE A 52 0.14 2.79 5.93
CA ILE A 52 1.12 3.27 6.89
C ILE A 52 2.00 2.10 7.29
N ASP A 53 3.32 2.29 7.26
CA ASP A 53 4.28 1.27 7.63
C ASP A 53 4.48 1.14 9.15
N SER A 54 5.34 0.19 9.55
CA SER A 54 5.66 -0.08 10.95
C SER A 54 6.39 1.03 11.70
N HIS A 55 6.86 2.05 11.00
CA HIS A 55 7.47 3.24 11.59
C HIS A 55 6.50 4.42 11.62
N GLY A 56 5.24 4.22 11.21
CA GLY A 56 4.25 5.28 11.11
C GLY A 56 4.41 6.17 9.87
N ILE A 57 5.17 5.71 8.86
CA ILE A 57 5.43 6.46 7.63
C ILE A 57 4.39 6.08 6.58
N ASP A 58 3.77 7.09 5.97
CA ASP A 58 2.87 6.93 4.84
C ASP A 58 3.57 6.39 3.60
N ILE A 59 3.03 5.31 3.04
CA ILE A 59 3.47 4.76 1.77
C ILE A 59 2.61 5.38 0.67
N PHE A 60 3.18 6.24 -0.15
CA PHE A 60 2.56 6.72 -1.38
C PHE A 60 3.61 7.00 -2.45
N ASP A 61 3.20 6.92 -3.71
CA ASP A 61 4.02 7.26 -4.85
C ASP A 61 3.12 7.89 -5.92
N PRO A 62 3.29 9.19 -6.24
CA PRO A 62 2.50 9.86 -7.26
C PRO A 62 2.52 9.19 -8.64
N ILE A 63 3.63 8.52 -8.99
CA ILE A 63 3.78 7.81 -10.27
C ILE A 63 2.98 6.50 -10.24
N ALA A 64 2.86 5.86 -9.06
CA ALA A 64 2.10 4.63 -8.87
C ALA A 64 0.60 4.85 -8.53
N GLY A 65 0.11 6.08 -8.70
CA GLY A 65 -1.29 6.43 -8.44
C GLY A 65 -1.60 6.85 -7.01
N GLY A 66 -0.58 7.13 -6.19
CA GLY A 66 -0.72 7.81 -4.91
C GLY A 66 -0.81 9.33 -5.04
N GLY A 67 -0.98 10.03 -3.92
CA GLY A 67 -1.03 11.49 -3.89
C GLY A 67 -1.56 12.00 -2.58
N PHE A 68 -2.22 13.17 -2.61
CA PHE A 68 -2.82 13.79 -1.44
C PHE A 68 -4.30 14.13 -1.66
N PHE A 69 -5.07 14.12 -0.58
CA PHE A 69 -6.46 14.58 -0.53
C PHE A 69 -6.71 15.36 0.76
N MET A 70 -7.77 16.16 0.78
CA MET A 70 -8.19 16.86 1.99
C MET A 70 -9.10 15.96 2.82
N THR A 71 -8.75 15.71 4.08
CA THR A 71 -9.65 15.15 5.08
C THR A 71 -9.94 16.25 6.11
N GLY A 72 -11.15 16.83 6.03
CA GLY A 72 -11.42 18.12 6.66
C GLY A 72 -10.45 19.19 6.16
N GLU A 73 -9.71 19.82 7.07
CA GLU A 73 -8.71 20.85 6.76
C GLU A 73 -7.28 20.31 6.62
N LYS A 74 -7.09 18.98 6.75
CA LYS A 74 -5.77 18.35 6.72
C LYS A 74 -5.49 17.70 5.38
N GLU A 75 -4.38 18.08 4.75
CA GLU A 75 -3.83 17.35 3.62
C GLU A 75 -3.29 15.98 4.08
N THR A 76 -3.79 14.91 3.47
CA THR A 76 -3.52 13.53 3.87
C THR A 76 -3.06 12.72 2.67
N PRO A 77 -1.97 11.94 2.79
CA PRO A 77 -1.51 11.06 1.72
C PRO A 77 -2.49 9.92 1.45
N TYR A 78 -2.57 9.49 0.20
CA TYR A 78 -3.17 8.20 -0.19
C TYR A 78 -2.18 7.41 -1.05
N THR A 79 -2.19 6.10 -0.85
CA THR A 79 -1.36 5.12 -1.55
C THR A 79 -1.92 4.78 -2.93
N PHE A 80 -3.25 4.62 -2.99
CA PHE A 80 -3.96 4.23 -4.21
C PHE A 80 -5.40 4.75 -4.14
N LYS A 81 -6.00 5.03 -5.30
CA LYS A 81 -7.41 5.44 -5.37
C LYS A 81 -8.11 4.78 -6.54
N GLN A 82 -9.42 4.63 -6.40
CA GLN A 82 -10.31 4.23 -7.47
C GLN A 82 -11.58 5.07 -7.40
N SER A 83 -12.18 5.31 -8.56
CA SER A 83 -13.47 5.98 -8.64
C SER A 83 -14.47 5.11 -9.38
N PHE A 84 -15.74 5.21 -8.98
CA PHE A 84 -16.85 4.46 -9.56
C PHE A 84 -18.14 5.26 -9.44
N THR A 85 -19.16 4.88 -10.21
CA THR A 85 -20.51 5.44 -10.06
C THR A 85 -21.30 4.55 -9.11
N TYR A 86 -21.71 5.10 -7.98
CA TYR A 86 -22.54 4.44 -6.97
C TYR A 86 -24.02 4.56 -7.31
N ASP A 87 -24.72 3.43 -7.37
CA ASP A 87 -26.15 3.33 -7.70
C ASP A 87 -27.05 3.12 -6.46
N GLY A 88 -26.48 3.20 -5.26
CA GLY A 88 -27.21 3.01 -4.00
C GLY A 88 -27.29 1.56 -3.52
N LYS A 89 -26.71 0.60 -4.26
CA LYS A 89 -26.67 -0.81 -3.86
C LYS A 89 -25.36 -1.14 -3.15
N LEU A 90 -25.21 -2.39 -2.72
CA LEU A 90 -23.92 -2.87 -2.24
C LEU A 90 -22.92 -2.87 -3.40
N GLN A 91 -21.80 -2.19 -3.21
CA GLN A 91 -20.72 -2.10 -4.18
C GLN A 91 -19.51 -2.88 -3.65
N HIS A 92 -19.08 -3.88 -4.40
CA HIS A 92 -17.82 -4.57 -4.14
C HIS A 92 -16.65 -3.76 -4.70
N ILE A 93 -15.59 -3.60 -3.91
CA ILE A 93 -14.39 -2.85 -4.28
C ILE A 93 -13.16 -3.72 -4.04
N GLU A 94 -12.29 -3.77 -5.05
CA GLU A 94 -11.02 -4.50 -5.03
C GLU A 94 -9.86 -3.51 -5.22
N PHE A 95 -8.94 -3.50 -4.26
CA PHE A 95 -7.64 -2.84 -4.41
C PHE A 95 -6.53 -3.85 -4.57
N LEU A 96 -5.83 -3.76 -5.69
CA LEU A 96 -4.63 -4.53 -5.99
C LEU A 96 -3.42 -3.61 -6.08
N TYR A 97 -2.76 -3.39 -4.95
CA TYR A 97 -1.58 -2.53 -4.87
C TYR A 97 -0.29 -3.34 -4.91
N LYS A 98 0.53 -3.06 -5.93
CA LYS A 98 1.86 -3.66 -6.10
C LYS A 98 2.91 -2.61 -5.74
N ASN A 99 3.45 -2.68 -4.53
CA ASN A 99 4.56 -1.79 -4.16
C ASN A 99 5.87 -2.30 -4.77
N PRO A 100 6.59 -1.49 -5.58
CA PRO A 100 7.89 -1.87 -6.08
C PRO A 100 8.95 -1.99 -4.96
N LYS A 101 8.71 -1.41 -3.79
CA LYS A 101 9.64 -1.38 -2.65
C LYS A 101 9.31 -2.47 -1.63
N LYS A 102 10.34 -2.94 -0.91
CA LYS A 102 10.16 -3.86 0.22
C LYS A 102 9.47 -3.13 1.38
N TYR A 103 8.46 -3.77 1.96
CA TYR A 103 7.85 -3.30 3.20
C TYR A 103 8.74 -3.59 4.41
N HIS A 104 8.67 -2.70 5.40
CA HIS A 104 9.31 -2.92 6.68
C HIS A 104 8.69 -4.12 7.42
N LYS A 105 9.42 -4.68 8.40
CA LYS A 105 8.86 -5.68 9.31
C LYS A 105 8.09 -4.99 10.43
N GLY A 106 6.97 -5.56 10.83
CA GLY A 106 6.14 -5.04 11.91
C GLY A 106 4.70 -4.74 11.48
N LEU A 107 3.99 -4.03 12.34
CA LEU A 107 2.59 -3.63 12.16
C LEU A 107 2.46 -2.66 10.99
N HIS A 108 1.51 -2.87 10.10
CA HIS A 108 1.12 -1.97 9.03
C HIS A 108 -0.37 -1.68 9.19
N ILE A 109 -0.77 -0.47 8.84
CA ILE A 109 -2.15 -0.01 8.96
C ILE A 109 -2.63 0.39 7.57
N ILE A 110 -3.80 -0.13 7.18
CA ILE A 110 -4.53 0.31 5.99
C ILE A 110 -5.73 1.10 6.48
N GLU A 111 -5.87 2.33 6.02
CA GLU A 111 -7.06 3.16 6.21
C GLU A 111 -7.78 3.33 4.87
N ILE A 112 -9.10 3.24 4.89
CA ILE A 112 -9.95 3.44 3.71
C ILE A 112 -10.78 4.70 3.89
N PHE A 113 -10.75 5.55 2.88
CA PHE A 113 -11.49 6.80 2.84
C PHE A 113 -12.42 6.82 1.63
N MET A 114 -13.61 7.39 1.78
CA MET A 114 -14.53 7.68 0.69
C MET A 114 -14.92 9.15 0.76
N ASP A 115 -14.71 9.87 -0.35
CA ASP A 115 -14.97 11.31 -0.46
C ASP A 115 -14.38 12.14 0.71
N GLY A 116 -13.19 11.75 1.19
CA GLY A 116 -12.47 12.44 2.26
C GLY A 116 -12.81 11.98 3.69
N ALA A 117 -13.84 11.16 3.87
CA ALA A 117 -14.23 10.59 5.16
C ALA A 117 -13.67 9.17 5.33
N LYS A 118 -13.13 8.85 6.52
CA LYS A 118 -12.67 7.49 6.84
C LYS A 118 -13.86 6.56 7.00
N ILE A 119 -13.84 5.43 6.28
CA ILE A 119 -14.91 4.43 6.29
C ILE A 119 -14.45 3.06 6.81
N GLY A 120 -13.14 2.84 6.92
CA GLY A 120 -12.59 1.56 7.38
C GLY A 120 -11.12 1.64 7.75
N GLU A 121 -10.67 0.62 8.47
CA GLU A 121 -9.29 0.41 8.87
C GLU A 121 -9.03 -1.10 9.00
N GLU A 122 -7.85 -1.54 8.58
CA GLU A 122 -7.37 -2.93 8.72
C GLU A 122 -5.90 -2.96 9.09
N HIS A 123 -5.49 -3.95 9.87
CA HIS A 123 -4.13 -4.05 10.43
C HIS A 123 -3.50 -5.37 10.03
N PHE A 124 -2.21 -5.35 9.65
CA PHE A 124 -1.49 -6.58 9.35
C PHE A 124 -0.04 -6.51 9.81
N ILE A 125 0.55 -7.67 10.12
CA ILE A 125 1.95 -7.76 10.57
C ILE A 125 2.78 -8.46 9.52
N ILE A 126 3.89 -7.81 9.13
CA ILE A 126 4.95 -8.45 8.35
C ILE A 126 6.01 -9.01 9.30
N LYS A 127 6.18 -10.34 9.27
CA LYS A 127 7.24 -11.07 10.00
C LYS A 127 8.58 -11.05 9.27
#